data_AF-A0A961FSW0-F1
#
_entry.id   AF-A0A961FSW0-F1
#
_cell.length_a   1.000
_cell.length_b   1.000
_cell.length_c   1.000
_cell.angle_alpha   90.00
_cell.angle_beta   90.00
_cell.angle_gamma   90.00
#
_symmetry.space_group_name_H-M   'P 1'
#
loop_
_entity.id
_entity.type
_entity.pdbx_description
1 polymer ?
#
loop_
_entity_poly.entity_id
_entity_poly.type
_entity_poly.pdbx_seq_one_letter_code
_entity_poly.pdbx_strand_id
1 'polypeptide(L)' 'MKFTVELEEGTIESLMRVTGIDKKGPAVAKAASEFLKREMAREFANKVMDGEFEDYPLTNDELEGIER' A
#
# COMPACT_ATOMS: atom_id res chain seq x y z
N MET A 1 -10.15 13.27 -13.22
CA MET A 1 -11.51 12.71 -13.05
C MET A 1 -12.17 13.36 -11.84
N LYS A 2 -13.46 13.71 -11.89
CA LYS A 2 -14.22 14.21 -10.75
C LYS A 2 -15.41 13.27 -10.51
N PHE A 3 -15.63 12.89 -9.26
CA PHE A 3 -16.72 12.02 -8.84
C PHE A 3 -17.15 12.43 -7.42
N THR A 4 -18.36 12.05 -7.02
CA THR A 4 -18.93 12.35 -5.71
C THR A 4 -18.99 11.07 -4.90
N VAL A 5 -18.59 11.15 -3.64
CA VAL A 5 -18.72 10.07 -2.66
C VAL A 5 -19.34 10.62 -1.39
N GLU A 6 -20.20 9.83 -0.76
CA GLU A 6 -20.72 10.12 0.57
C GLU A 6 -19.78 9.52 1.62
N LEU A 7 -19.42 10.32 2.61
CA LEU A 7 -18.51 9.97 3.70
C LEU A 7 -19.07 10.59 4.98
N GLU A 8 -18.94 9.87 6.09
CA GLU A 8 -19.28 10.41 7.40
C GLU A 8 -18.35 11.59 7.75
N GLU A 9 -18.89 12.63 8.39
CA GLU A 9 -18.12 13.83 8.75
C GLU A 9 -16.91 13.49 9.62
N GLY A 10 -17.08 12.62 10.62
CA GLY A 10 -15.99 12.16 11.48
C GLY A 10 -14.87 11.42 10.73
N THR A 11 -15.21 10.75 9.62
CA THR A 11 -14.22 10.13 8.74
C THR A 11 -13.40 11.19 8.02
N ILE A 12 -14.04 12.23 7.48
CA ILE A 12 -13.35 13.33 6.79
C ILE A 12 -12.43 14.08 7.75
N GLU A 13 -12.89 14.37 8.96
CA GLU A 13 -12.06 15.04 10.00
C GLU A 13 -10.83 14.21 10.36
N SER A 14 -11.01 12.89 10.51
CA SER A 14 -9.92 11.97 10.78
C SER A 14 -8.92 11.93 9.63
N LEU A 15 -9.40 11.89 8.38
CA LEU A 15 -8.55 11.94 7.19
C LEU A 15 -7.76 13.24 7.12
N MET A 16 -8.39 14.38 7.36
CA MET A 16 -7.72 15.69 7.36
C MET A 16 -6.64 15.76 8.43
N ARG A 17 -6.93 15.27 9.65
CA ARG A 17 -5.96 15.17 10.76
C ARG A 17 -4.77 14.28 10.43
N VAL A 18 -5.02 13.07 9.91
CA VAL A 18 -3.97 12.09 9.59
C VAL A 18 -3.12 12.54 8.39
N THR A 19 -3.75 13.16 7.39
CA THR A 19 -3.05 13.59 6.18
C THR A 19 -2.32 14.93 6.34
N GLY A 20 -2.68 15.72 7.36
CA GLY A 20 -2.20 17.08 7.61
C GLY A 20 -2.75 18.10 6.60
N ILE A 21 -3.92 17.83 6.02
CA ILE A 21 -4.50 18.62 4.93
C ILE A 21 -5.86 19.19 5.35
N ASP A 22 -5.98 20.51 5.31
CA ASP A 22 -7.20 21.22 5.75
C ASP A 22 -8.33 21.22 4.71
N LYS A 23 -8.08 20.72 3.49
CA LYS A 23 -9.07 20.65 2.41
C LYS A 23 -9.60 19.21 2.27
N LYS A 24 -10.92 19.04 2.39
CA LYS A 24 -11.62 17.74 2.32
C LYS A 24 -11.20 16.90 1.10
N GLY A 25 -11.32 17.45 -0.11
CA GLY A 25 -11.00 16.73 -1.36
C GLY A 25 -9.53 16.25 -1.45
N PRO A 26 -8.54 17.14 -1.27
CA PRO A 26 -7.14 16.76 -1.24
C PRO A 26 -6.77 15.76 -0.13
N ALA A 27 -7.40 15.85 1.05
CA ALA A 27 -7.19 14.87 2.13
C ALA A 27 -7.65 13.47 1.71
N VAL A 28 -8.87 13.35 1.15
CA VAL A 28 -9.40 12.08 0.64
C VAL A 28 -8.54 11.52 -0.48
N ALA A 29 -8.14 12.36 -1.45
CA ALA A 29 -7.30 11.93 -2.56
C ALA A 29 -5.93 11.40 -2.10
N LYS A 30 -5.29 12.07 -1.13
CA LYS A 30 -4.03 11.61 -0.55
C LYS A 30 -4.22 10.28 0.19
N ALA A 31 -5.27 10.18 1.01
CA ALA A 31 -5.55 8.96 1.76
C ALA A 31 -5.78 7.75 0.84
N ALA A 32 -6.55 7.92 -0.23
CA ALA A 32 -6.79 6.87 -1.23
C ALA A 32 -5.49 6.43 -1.93
N SER A 33 -4.64 7.38 -2.31
CA SER A 33 -3.35 7.06 -2.93
C SER A 33 -2.42 6.30 -1.97
N GLU A 34 -2.34 6.73 -0.72
CA GLU A 34 -1.51 6.07 0.30
C GLU A 34 -2.04 4.67 0.66
N PHE A 35 -3.35 4.47 0.69
CA PHE A 35 -3.95 3.15 0.84
C PHE A 35 -3.50 2.20 -0.27
N LEU A 36 -3.62 2.63 -1.54
CA LEU A 36 -3.19 1.83 -2.68
C LEU A 36 -1.70 1.46 -2.61
N LYS A 37 -0.83 2.42 -2.28
CA LYS A 37 0.61 2.14 -2.13
C LYS A 37 0.89 1.08 -1.07
N ARG A 38 0.19 1.13 0.07
CA ARG A 38 0.35 0.16 1.16
C ARG A 38 -0.11 -1.23 0.77
N GLU A 39 -1.23 -1.34 0.07
CA GLU A 39 -1.72 -2.63 -0.42
C GLU A 39 -0.78 -3.19 -1.49
N MET A 40 -0.29 -2.37 -2.42
CA MET A 40 0.71 -2.78 -3.41
C MET A 40 2.03 -3.24 -2.75
N ALA A 41 2.50 -2.53 -1.72
CA ALA A 41 3.70 -2.94 -1.00
C ALA A 41 3.50 -4.28 -0.27
N ARG A 42 2.31 -4.52 0.29
CA ARG A 42 1.97 -5.81 0.92
C ARG A 42 1.93 -6.93 -0.11
N GLU A 43 1.25 -6.73 -1.23
CA GLU A 43 1.19 -7.71 -2.31
C GLU A 43 2.58 -8.04 -2.83
N PHE A 44 3.40 -7.02 -3.09
CA PHE A 44 4.78 -7.21 -3.53
C PHE A 44 5.61 -8.01 -2.52
N ALA A 45 5.51 -7.69 -1.23
CA ALA A 45 6.22 -8.42 -0.18
C ALA A 45 5.81 -9.90 -0.15
N ASN A 46 4.52 -10.21 -0.31
CA ASN A 46 4.06 -11.59 -0.38
C ASN A 46 4.66 -12.32 -1.59
N LYS A 47 4.65 -11.70 -2.78
CA LYS A 47 5.25 -12.30 -3.99
C LYS A 47 6.74 -12.61 -3.82
N VAL A 48 7.47 -11.74 -3.11
CA VAL A 48 8.88 -11.97 -2.79
C VAL A 48 9.03 -13.19 -1.88
N MET A 49 8.21 -13.27 -0.82
CA MET A 49 8.25 -14.40 0.12
C MET A 49 7.82 -15.72 -0.52
N ASP A 50 6.86 -15.68 -1.43
CA ASP A 50 6.35 -16.83 -2.16
C ASP A 50 7.27 -17.27 -3.33
N GLY A 51 8.35 -16.51 -3.59
CA GLY A 51 9.33 -16.84 -4.63
C GLY A 51 8.77 -16.72 -6.05
N GLU A 52 7.77 -15.85 -6.28
CA GLU A 52 7.12 -15.71 -7.60
C GLU A 52 8.02 -15.06 -8.67
N PHE A 53 9.18 -14.54 -8.29
CA PHE A 53 10.10 -13.83 -9.19
C PHE A 53 11.15 -14.78 -9.76
N GLU A 54 11.06 -15.07 -11.06
CA GLU A 54 11.95 -16.00 -11.77
C GLU A 54 13.35 -15.44 -12.09
N ASP A 55 13.57 -14.13 -11.89
CA ASP A 55 14.83 -13.45 -12.21
C ASP A 55 15.88 -13.50 -11.09
N TYR A 56 15.54 -14.11 -9.96
CA TYR A 56 16.50 -14.39 -8.90
C TYR A 56 17.34 -15.62 -9.26
N PRO A 57 18.68 -15.57 -9.10
CA PRO A 57 19.58 -16.63 -9.54
C PRO A 57 19.49 -17.92 -8.71
N LEU A 58 18.81 -17.87 -7.57
CA LEU A 58 18.65 -18.97 -6.62
C LEU A 58 17.25 -18.92 -6.01
N THR A 59 16.62 -20.08 -5.84
CA THR A 59 15.39 -20.23 -5.06
C THR A 59 15.66 -20.10 -3.55
N ASN A 60 14.62 -19.87 -2.75
CA ASN A 60 14.76 -19.79 -1.28
C ASN A 60 15.42 -21.05 -0.68
N ASP A 61 15.01 -22.24 -1.14
CA ASP A 61 15.57 -23.52 -0.68
C ASP A 61 17.06 -23.66 -1.03
N GLU A 62 17.48 -23.20 -2.22
CA GLU A 62 18.88 -23.21 -2.64
C GLU A 62 19.74 -22.24 -1.82
N LEU A 63 19.21 -21.04 -1.52
CA LEU A 63 19.85 -20.07 -0.64
C LEU A 63 20.06 -20.60 0.78
N GLU A 64 19.02 -21.16 1.39
CA GLU A 64 19.09 -21.72 2.75
C GLU A 64 20.04 -22.93 2.86
N GLY A 65 20.22 -23.68 1.77
CA GLY A 65 21.17 -24.78 1.69
C GLY A 65 22.65 -24.37 1.63
N ILE A 66 22.96 -23.15 1.16
CA ILE A 66 24.34 -22.63 1.06
C ILE A 66 24.87 -22.17 2.44
N GLU A 67 24.01 -21.71 3.33
CA GLU A 67 24.41 -21.22 4.66
C GLU A 67 24.59 -22.33 5.72
N ARG A 68 24.37 -23.61 5.36
CA ARG A 68 24.42 -24.75 6.29
C ARG A 68 25.71 -25.56 6.29
#